data_AF-A0A0D3ASR3-F1
#
_entry.id   AF-A0A0D3ASR3-F1
#
_cell.length_a   1.000
_cell.length_b   1.000
_cell.length_c   1.000
_cell.angle_alpha   90.00
_cell.angle_beta   90.00
_cell.angle_gamma   90.00
#
_symmetry.space_group_name_H-M   'P 1'
#
loop_
_entity.id
_entity.type
_entity.pdbx_description
1 polymer ?
#
loop_
_entity_poly.entity_id
_entity_poly.type
_entity_poly.pdbx_seq_one_letter_code
_entity_poly.pdbx_strand_id
1 'polypeptide(L)'
;MAESRNHLFFECPYSWNVWTEIAAKCNLSPNQSWDQILLDLQALRCCRPQKLLSILACQCVIYLLWTERNNRLHRQIFRPPDSVTSSVSGTIRSKIAALRDQPRLSSSMFAIWLA
;
A
#
# COMPACT_ATOMS: atom_id res chain seq x y z
N MET A 1 -8.47 -16.70 -16.30
CA MET A 1 -8.84 -16.51 -14.87
C MET A 1 -9.68 -15.26 -14.81
N ALA A 2 -10.85 -15.29 -14.17
CA ALA A 2 -11.72 -14.12 -14.10
C ALA A 2 -11.08 -13.05 -13.21
N GLU A 3 -11.15 -11.79 -13.62
CA GLU A 3 -10.57 -10.69 -12.86
C GLU A 3 -11.50 -10.33 -11.69
N SER A 4 -11.21 -10.90 -10.52
CA SER A 4 -11.84 -10.53 -9.27
C SER A 4 -11.07 -9.39 -8.59
N ARG A 5 -11.70 -8.73 -7.62
CA ARG A 5 -11.05 -7.73 -6.76
C ARG A 5 -9.81 -8.30 -6.07
N ASN A 6 -9.89 -9.52 -5.55
CA ASN A 6 -8.75 -10.18 -4.91
C ASN A 6 -7.66 -10.45 -5.93
N HIS A 7 -8.00 -10.96 -7.11
CA HIS A 7 -7.04 -11.19 -8.18
C HIS A 7 -6.29 -9.92 -8.57
N LEU A 8 -7.02 -8.82 -8.73
CA LEU A 8 -6.50 -7.54 -9.18
C LEU A 8 -5.50 -6.92 -8.20
N PHE A 9 -5.79 -7.01 -6.89
CA PHE A 9 -5.04 -6.30 -5.87
C PHE A 9 -4.08 -7.18 -5.08
N PHE A 10 -4.35 -8.49 -4.93
CA PHE A 10 -3.66 -9.32 -3.93
C PHE A 10 -3.30 -10.75 -4.40
N GLU A 11 -4.01 -11.38 -5.33
CA GLU A 11 -3.68 -12.77 -5.76
C GLU A 11 -2.79 -12.82 -7.02
N CYS A 12 -2.88 -11.84 -7.92
CA CYS A 12 -2.03 -11.81 -9.11
C CYS A 12 -0.54 -11.70 -8.69
N PRO A 13 0.39 -12.49 -9.27
CA PRO A 13 1.81 -12.42 -8.91
C PRO A 13 2.39 -11.00 -8.98
N TYR A 14 1.95 -10.21 -9.96
CA TYR A 14 2.37 -8.82 -10.10
C TYR A 14 1.96 -7.97 -8.89
N SER A 15 0.68 -8.01 -8.51
CA SER A 15 0.15 -7.22 -7.39
C SER A 15 0.61 -7.76 -6.04
N TRP A 16 0.78 -9.07 -5.93
CA TRP A 16 1.27 -9.74 -4.72
C TRP A 16 2.69 -9.30 -4.37
N ASN A 17 3.59 -9.20 -5.35
CA ASN A 17 4.94 -8.68 -5.13
C ASN A 17 4.92 -7.24 -4.58
N VAL A 18 4.11 -6.36 -5.17
CA VAL A 18 3.98 -4.98 -4.69
C VAL A 18 3.39 -4.93 -3.27
N TRP A 19 2.33 -5.72 -3.03
CA TRP A 19 1.64 -5.73 -1.74
C TRP A 19 2.53 -6.28 -0.62
N THR A 20 3.19 -7.41 -0.83
CA THR A 20 4.04 -8.06 0.18
C THR A 20 5.19 -7.16 0.62
N GLU A 21 5.85 -6.48 -0.31
CA GLU A 21 6.95 -5.56 0.01
C GLU A 21 6.47 -4.38 0.86
N ILE A 22 5.33 -3.77 0.50
CA ILE A 22 4.78 -2.63 1.25
C ILE A 22 4.20 -3.06 2.59
N ALA A 23 3.54 -4.22 2.66
CA ALA A 23 2.99 -4.78 3.89
C ALA A 23 4.09 -5.06 4.91
N ALA A 24 5.22 -5.64 4.47
CA ALA A 24 6.39 -5.87 5.32
C ALA A 24 6.91 -4.57 5.96
N LYS A 25 7.02 -3.48 5.18
CA LYS A 25 7.43 -2.16 5.71
C LYS A 25 6.45 -1.56 6.73
N CYS A 26 5.21 -2.03 6.75
CA CYS A 26 4.17 -1.51 7.64
C CYS A 26 3.85 -2.47 8.80
N ASN A 27 4.69 -3.49 9.04
CA ASN A 27 4.43 -4.56 10.02
C ASN A 27 3.05 -5.20 9.84
N LEU A 28 2.61 -5.36 8.59
CA LEU A 28 1.36 -6.03 8.23
C LEU A 28 1.65 -7.44 7.74
N SER A 29 0.82 -8.39 8.14
CA SER A 29 0.81 -9.73 7.55
C SER A 29 0.12 -9.66 6.18
N PRO A 30 0.83 -9.91 5.06
CA PRO A 30 0.20 -9.89 3.75
C PRO A 30 -0.81 -11.04 3.64
N ASN A 31 -2.03 -10.72 3.22
CA ASN A 31 -3.07 -11.69 2.91
C ASN A 31 -3.54 -11.50 1.46
N GLN A 32 -4.05 -12.56 0.84
CA GLN A 32 -4.60 -12.53 -0.52
C GLN A 32 -6.11 -12.22 -0.55
N SER A 33 -6.79 -12.38 0.58
CA SER A 33 -8.20 -12.06 0.74
C SER A 33 -8.37 -10.59 1.09
N TRP A 34 -9.11 -9.85 0.25
CA TRP A 34 -9.48 -8.47 0.51
C TRP A 34 -10.18 -8.32 1.87
N ASP A 35 -11.14 -9.20 2.17
CA ASP A 35 -11.96 -9.08 3.37
C ASP A 35 -11.11 -9.33 4.62
N GLN A 36 -10.15 -10.26 4.56
CA GLN A 36 -9.21 -10.48 5.65
C GLN A 36 -8.31 -9.26 5.88
N ILE A 37 -7.79 -8.63 4.83
CA ILE A 37 -6.99 -7.39 4.96
C ILE A 37 -7.79 -6.29 5.65
N LEU A 38 -9.07 -6.12 5.29
CA LEU A 38 -9.93 -5.12 5.94
C LEU A 38 -10.13 -5.43 7.43
N LEU A 39 -10.40 -6.69 7.77
CA LEU A 39 -10.53 -7.13 9.16
C LEU A 39 -9.23 -6.91 9.94
N ASP A 40 -8.09 -7.25 9.35
CA ASP A 40 -6.78 -7.06 9.96
C ASP A 40 -6.51 -5.57 10.24
N LEU A 41 -6.79 -4.69 9.27
CA LEU A 41 -6.65 -3.24 9.43
C LEU A 41 -7.55 -2.66 10.52
N GLN A 42 -8.78 -3.17 10.66
CA GLN A 42 -9.70 -2.78 11.72
C GLN A 42 -9.22 -3.27 13.09
N ALA A 43 -8.72 -4.51 13.15
CA ALA A 43 -8.26 -5.19 14.35
C ALA A 43 -6.86 -4.76 14.81
N LEU A 44 -6.15 -3.89 14.06
CA LEU A 44 -4.83 -3.39 14.43
C LEU A 44 -4.81 -2.81 15.86
N ARG A 45 -4.09 -3.51 16.75
CA ARG A 45 -3.77 -3.09 18.11
C ARG A 45 -2.35 -2.51 18.14
N CYS A 46 -2.22 -1.27 17.66
CA CYS A 46 -0.95 -0.56 17.62
C CYS A 46 -1.13 0.93 17.93
N CYS A 47 -0.02 1.67 18.04
CA CYS A 47 -0.08 3.11 18.26
C CYS A 47 -0.71 3.85 17.06
N ARG A 48 -1.28 5.03 17.32
CA ARG A 48 -1.96 5.83 16.29
C ARG A 48 -1.11 6.08 15.01
N PRO A 49 0.19 6.43 15.09
CA PRO A 49 1.02 6.60 13.89
C PRO A 49 1.15 5.32 13.06
N GLN A 50 1.36 4.16 13.70
CA GLN A 50 1.43 2.86 13.02
C GLN A 50 0.12 2.56 12.31
N LYS A 51 -1.02 2.69 13.01
CA LYS A 51 -2.34 2.39 12.45
C LYS A 51 -2.63 3.25 11.21
N LEU A 52 -2.34 4.55 11.30
CA LEU A 52 -2.53 5.47 10.18
C LEU A 52 -1.59 5.16 9.01
N LEU A 53 -0.35 4.77 9.29
CA LEU A 53 0.61 4.38 8.26
C LEU A 53 0.15 3.12 7.52
N SER A 54 -0.29 2.09 8.25
CA SER A 54 -0.82 0.85 7.67
C SER A 54 -2.03 1.10 6.77
N ILE A 55 -2.96 1.94 7.21
CA ILE A 55 -4.13 2.33 6.41
C ILE A 55 -3.69 3.10 5.15
N LEU A 56 -2.81 4.09 5.31
CA LEU A 56 -2.29 4.89 4.21
C LEU A 56 -1.57 4.03 3.17
N ALA A 57 -0.76 3.07 3.62
CA ALA A 57 -0.02 2.16 2.75
C ALA A 57 -0.97 1.28 1.94
N CYS A 58 -1.98 0.68 2.58
CA CYS A 58 -3.01 -0.10 1.88
C CYS A 58 -3.74 0.74 0.82
N GLN A 59 -4.15 1.97 1.17
CA GLN A 59 -4.78 2.90 0.23
C GLN A 59 -3.87 3.22 -0.97
N CYS A 60 -2.59 3.50 -0.73
CA CYS A 60 -1.63 3.82 -1.79
C CYS A 60 -1.39 2.62 -2.73
N VAL A 61 -1.28 1.40 -2.19
CA VAL A 61 -1.14 0.17 -2.96
C VAL A 61 -2.34 -0.05 -3.86
N ILE A 62 -3.56 -0.02 -3.30
CA ILE A 62 -4.81 -0.21 -4.06
C ILE A 62 -4.89 0.83 -5.19
N TYR A 63 -4.66 2.11 -4.88
CA TYR A 63 -4.76 3.19 -5.85
C TYR A 63 -3.75 3.04 -7.00
N LEU A 64 -2.48 2.74 -6.69
CA LEU A 64 -1.44 2.66 -7.70
C LEU A 64 -1.49 1.36 -8.52
N LEU A 65 -1.93 0.24 -7.94
CA LEU A 65 -2.20 -0.99 -8.69
C LEU A 65 -3.38 -0.80 -9.65
N TRP A 66 -4.45 -0.14 -9.19
CA TRP A 66 -5.58 0.21 -10.06
C TRP A 66 -5.13 1.12 -11.21
N THR A 67 -4.32 2.13 -10.91
CA THR A 67 -3.75 3.04 -11.91
C THR A 67 -2.86 2.30 -12.92
N GLU A 68 -1.99 1.41 -12.45
CA GLU A 68 -1.14 0.58 -13.31
C GLU A 68 -1.96 -0.29 -14.26
N ARG A 69 -2.97 -0.97 -13.72
CA ARG A 69 -3.87 -1.79 -14.52
C ARG A 69 -4.58 -0.99 -15.61
N ASN A 70 -5.10 0.19 -15.28
CA ASN A 70 -5.76 1.06 -16.26
C ASN A 70 -4.79 1.55 -17.33
N ASN A 71 -3.54 1.83 -16.97
CA ASN A 71 -2.49 2.18 -17.93
C ASN A 71 -2.17 1.03 -18.87
N ARG A 72 -2.11 -0.21 -18.38
CA ARG A 72 -1.91 -1.39 -19.23
C ARG A 72 -3.06 -1.58 -20.20
N LEU A 73 -4.30 -1.50 -19.69
CA LEU A 73 -5.50 -1.75 -20.49
C LEU A 73 -5.73 -0.67 -21.56
N HIS A 74 -5.63 0.61 -21.18
CA HIS A 74 -6.03 1.72 -22.04
C HIS A 74 -4.88 2.44 -22.74
N ARG A 75 -3.65 2.29 -22.24
CA ARG A 75 -2.47 3.00 -22.77
C ARG A 75 -1.35 2.08 -23.23
N GLN A 76 -1.48 0.76 -23.02
CA GLN A 76 -0.44 -0.22 -23.33
C GLN A 76 0.92 0.12 -22.68
N ILE A 77 0.88 0.75 -21.50
CA ILE A 77 2.07 1.07 -20.72
C ILE A 77 2.20 0.03 -19.62
N PHE A 78 3.37 -0.63 -19.56
CA PHE A 78 3.65 -1.71 -18.62
C PHE A 78 4.86 -1.34 -17.77
N ARG A 79 4.67 -1.17 -16.46
CA ARG A 79 5.78 -0.96 -15.53
C ARG A 79 6.08 -2.23 -14.74
N PRO A 80 7.36 -2.53 -14.44
CA PRO A 80 7.71 -3.64 -13.56
C PRO A 80 7.16 -3.41 -12.14
N PRO A 81 6.94 -4.48 -11.34
CA PRO A 81 6.42 -4.36 -9.97
C PRO A 81 7.23 -3.36 -9.14
N ASP A 82 8.56 -3.43 -9.20
CA ASP A 82 9.50 -2.59 -8.44
C ASP A 82 9.31 -1.09 -8.71
N SER A 83 8.94 -0.72 -9.95
CA SER A 83 8.66 0.67 -10.31
C SER A 83 7.36 1.17 -9.66
N VAL A 84 6.35 0.30 -9.58
CA VAL A 84 5.10 0.61 -8.86
C VAL A 84 5.36 0.64 -7.35
N THR A 85 6.13 -0.29 -6.80
CA THR A 85 6.50 -0.28 -5.38
C THR A 85 7.27 0.96 -4.97
N SER A 86 8.20 1.41 -5.82
CA SER A 86 8.92 2.68 -5.64
C SER A 86 7.96 3.88 -5.68
N SER A 87 6.99 3.86 -6.59
CA SER A 87 5.95 4.89 -6.68
C SER A 87 5.04 4.92 -5.44
N VAL A 88 4.67 3.76 -4.91
CA VAL A 88 3.91 3.62 -3.66
C VAL A 88 4.70 4.22 -2.51
N SER A 89 5.97 3.83 -2.37
CA SER A 89 6.87 4.33 -1.34
C SER A 89 7.04 5.86 -1.40
N GLY A 90 7.23 6.41 -2.60
CA GLY A 90 7.32 7.86 -2.80
C GLY A 90 6.02 8.59 -2.46
N THR A 91 4.87 8.00 -2.81
CA THR A 91 3.55 8.56 -2.51
C THR A 91 3.29 8.58 -1.01
N ILE A 92 3.62 7.49 -0.30
CA ILE A 92 3.50 7.41 1.17
C ILE A 92 4.35 8.50 1.83
N ARG A 93 5.64 8.62 1.47
CA ARG A 93 6.53 9.67 2.01
C ARG A 93 5.96 11.07 1.76
N SER A 94 5.45 11.32 0.55
CA SER A 94 4.86 12.62 0.19
C SER A 94 3.60 12.91 1.01
N LYS A 95 2.74 11.91 1.25
CA LYS A 95 1.53 12.04 2.07
C LYS A 95 1.87 12.29 3.55
N ILE A 96 2.89 11.62 4.10
CA ILE A 96 3.37 11.88 5.47
C ILE A 96 3.95 13.30 5.58
N ALA A 97 4.76 13.73 4.62
CA ALA A 97 5.33 15.09 4.57
C ALA A 97 4.26 16.19 4.46
N ALA A 98 3.12 15.88 3.84
CA ALA A 98 2.00 16.82 3.72
C ALA A 98 1.25 17.07 5.04
N LEU A 99 1.48 16.27 6.10
CA LEU A 99 0.88 16.45 7.44
C LEU A 99 1.54 17.60 8.22
N ARG A 100 1.58 18.80 7.63
CA ARG A 100 2.26 19.98 8.19
C ARG A 100 1.68 20.44 9.53
N ASP A 101 0.37 20.28 9.71
CA ASP A 101 -0.34 20.68 10.93
C ASP A 101 -0.14 19.70 12.08
N GLN A 102 0.48 18.53 11.84
CA GLN A 102 0.73 17.49 12.84
C GLN A 102 2.19 16.99 12.78
N PRO A 103 3.18 17.85 13.08
CA PRO A 103 4.59 17.53 12.88
C PRO A 103 5.05 16.32 13.70
N ARG A 104 4.55 16.16 14.93
CA ARG A 104 4.86 14.99 15.77
C ARG A 104 4.38 13.68 15.13
N LEU A 105 3.16 13.69 14.59
CA LEU A 105 2.60 12.52 13.89
C LEU A 105 3.40 12.20 12.63
N SER A 106 3.70 13.22 11.82
CA SER A 106 4.51 13.07 10.60
C SER A 106 5.87 12.46 10.91
N SER A 107 6.60 13.00 11.90
CA SER A 107 7.88 12.46 12.36
C SER A 107 7.78 11.02 12.85
N SER A 108 6.77 10.68 13.66
CA SER A 108 6.57 9.30 14.12
C SER A 108 6.26 8.33 12.98
N MET A 109 5.44 8.74 12.00
CA MET A 109 5.14 7.92 10.82
C MET A 109 6.38 7.72 9.95
N PHE A 110 7.21 8.74 9.77
CA PHE A 110 8.49 8.61 9.06
C PHE A 110 9.46 7.68 9.77
N ALA A 111 9.57 7.79 11.10
CA ALA A 111 10.43 6.91 11.89
C ALA A 111 10.04 5.43 11.71
N ILE A 112 8.74 5.14 11.70
CA ILE A 112 8.23 3.79 11.44
C ILE A 112 8.54 3.33 10.00
N TRP A 113 8.36 4.21 9.01
CA TRP A 113 8.55 3.85 7.59
C TRP A 113 10.02 3.60 7.18
N LEU A 114 10.95 4.22 7.91
CA LEU A 114 12.39 4.14 7.67
C LEU A 114 13.10 3.07 8.52
N ALA A 115 12.44 2.54 9.55
CA ALA A 115 12.91 1.40 10.33
C ALA A 115 12.94 0.13 9.46
#